data_AF-A0A938CKJ6-F1
#
_entry.id   AF-A0A938CKJ6-F1
#
_cell.length_a   1.000
_cell.length_b   1.000
_cell.length_c   1.000
_cell.angle_alpha   90.00
_cell.angle_beta   90.00
_cell.angle_gamma   90.00
#
_symmetry.space_group_name_H-M   'P 1'
#
loop_
_entity.id
_entity.type
_entity.pdbx_description
1 polymer ?
#
loop_
_entity_poly.entity_id
_entity_poly.type
_entity_poly.pdbx_seq_one_letter_code
_entity_poly.pdbx_strand_id
1 'polypeptide(L)'
;MSDLVETKAEAWKDYEAIERAVLESERGRWFLDEYGKRLRGSETAKLLAAMRKLEQAVAHSQDFVTERLGRALGIIETVDRRLAGAPEGSLAQRQMKFFTQDEEIFEAEAGATAAPVKVQLSVLTTPEPSPSEGSETVSESDQEAAPDVPQPVAEAAEIEAKPKRRIVIIRHEPGDEIPVPLEHEAVAEA
;
A
#
# COMPACT_ATOMS: atom_id res chain seq x y z
N MET A 1 -7.25 -16.98 -32.46
CA MET A 1 -8.00 -16.94 -31.18
C MET A 1 -8.80 -18.23 -30.97
N SER A 2 -9.43 -18.83 -32.00
CA SER A 2 -10.11 -20.14 -31.87
C SER A 2 -9.18 -21.26 -31.41
N ASP A 3 -8.00 -21.42 -32.00
CA ASP A 3 -7.04 -22.48 -31.61
C ASP A 3 -6.59 -22.41 -30.14
N LEU A 4 -6.49 -21.20 -29.58
CA LEU A 4 -6.12 -21.02 -28.17
C LEU A 4 -7.26 -21.40 -27.21
N VAL A 5 -8.51 -21.25 -27.65
CA VAL A 5 -9.68 -21.66 -26.86
C VAL A 5 -9.85 -23.18 -26.94
N GLU A 6 -9.61 -23.77 -28.11
CA GLU A 6 -9.66 -25.22 -28.34
C GLU A 6 -8.63 -25.94 -27.47
N THR A 7 -7.37 -25.49 -27.50
CA THR A 7 -6.28 -26.06 -26.69
C THR A 7 -6.54 -25.97 -25.19
N LYS A 8 -7.13 -24.86 -24.72
CA LYS A 8 -7.52 -24.72 -23.31
C LYS A 8 -8.66 -25.68 -22.93
N ALA A 9 -9.62 -25.89 -23.84
CA ALA A 9 -10.72 -26.83 -23.61
C ALA A 9 -10.23 -28.28 -23.57
N GLU A 10 -9.25 -28.65 -24.39
CA GLU A 10 -8.56 -29.94 -24.33
C GLU A 10 -7.79 -30.11 -23.02
N ALA A 11 -7.01 -29.10 -22.62
CA ALA A 11 -6.28 -29.12 -21.35
C ALA A 11 -7.20 -29.28 -20.13
N TRP A 12 -8.41 -28.71 -20.18
CA TRP A 12 -9.40 -28.90 -19.12
C TRP A 12 -9.89 -30.35 -19.03
N LYS A 13 -10.14 -30.99 -20.18
CA LYS A 13 -10.55 -32.40 -20.22
C LYS A 13 -9.44 -33.33 -19.70
N ASP A 14 -8.19 -33.05 -20.06
CA ASP A 14 -7.04 -33.81 -19.57
C ASP A 14 -6.90 -33.67 -18.05
N TYR A 15 -7.11 -32.45 -17.53
CA TYR A 15 -7.12 -32.20 -16.09
C TYR A 15 -8.21 -33.02 -15.39
N GLU A 16 -9.46 -33.00 -15.87
CA GLU A 16 -10.55 -33.79 -15.29
C GLU A 16 -10.28 -35.30 -15.34
N ALA A 17 -9.68 -35.79 -16.43
CA ALA A 17 -9.32 -37.21 -16.56
C ALA A 17 -8.27 -37.62 -15.52
N ILE A 18 -7.24 -36.80 -15.33
CA ILE A 18 -6.19 -37.02 -14.31
C ILE A 18 -6.79 -36.91 -12.91
N GLU A 19 -7.60 -35.89 -12.63
CA GLU A 19 -8.25 -35.71 -11.33
C GLU A 19 -9.08 -36.93 -10.95
N ARG A 20 -9.88 -37.45 -11.89
CA ARG A 20 -10.68 -38.66 -11.68
C ARG A 20 -9.79 -39.86 -11.34
N ALA A 21 -8.74 -40.10 -12.12
CA ALA A 21 -7.81 -41.20 -11.87
C ALA A 21 -7.11 -41.10 -10.50
N VAL A 22 -6.76 -39.89 -10.06
CA VAL A 22 -6.16 -39.66 -8.74
C VAL A 22 -7.19 -39.95 -7.63
N LEU A 23 -8.43 -39.46 -7.79
CA LEU A 23 -9.52 -39.66 -6.84
C LEU A 23 -9.99 -41.11 -6.72
N GLU A 24 -9.71 -41.99 -7.67
CA GLU A 24 -10.05 -43.42 -7.57
C GLU A 24 -9.27 -44.12 -6.44
N SER A 25 -8.05 -43.69 -6.18
CA SER A 25 -7.18 -44.27 -5.14
C SER A 25 -7.28 -43.54 -3.79
N GLU A 26 -7.18 -44.29 -2.68
CA GLU A 26 -7.12 -43.69 -1.34
C GLU A 26 -5.89 -42.79 -1.17
N ARG A 27 -4.75 -43.20 -1.71
CA ARG A 27 -3.50 -42.42 -1.70
C ARG A 27 -3.66 -41.09 -2.43
N GLY A 28 -4.34 -41.08 -3.57
CA GLY A 28 -4.57 -39.87 -4.36
C GLY A 28 -5.47 -38.87 -3.64
N ARG A 29 -6.54 -39.33 -2.97
CA ARG A 29 -7.41 -38.48 -2.13
C ARG A 29 -6.61 -37.82 -1.00
N TRP A 30 -5.79 -38.60 -0.28
CA TRP A 30 -4.92 -38.07 0.77
C TRP A 30 -3.93 -37.04 0.21
N PHE A 31 -3.33 -37.32 -0.96
CA PHE A 31 -2.41 -36.39 -1.62
C PHE A 31 -3.08 -35.06 -1.97
N LEU A 32 -4.28 -35.06 -2.53
CA LEU A 32 -4.99 -33.84 -2.91
C LEU A 32 -5.40 -33.01 -1.68
N ASP A 33 -5.87 -33.65 -0.62
CA ASP A 33 -6.20 -32.98 0.65
C ASP A 33 -4.95 -32.34 1.27
N GLU A 34 -3.86 -33.11 1.38
CA GLU A 34 -2.59 -32.63 1.93
C GLU A 34 -1.95 -31.55 1.05
N TYR A 35 -2.03 -31.68 -0.28
CA TYR A 35 -1.59 -30.67 -1.24
C TYR A 35 -2.38 -29.37 -1.06
N GLY A 36 -3.71 -29.44 -0.95
CA GLY A 36 -4.56 -28.27 -0.70
C GLY A 36 -4.20 -27.55 0.60
N LYS A 37 -3.95 -28.29 1.69
CA LYS A 37 -3.51 -27.72 2.98
C LYS A 37 -2.17 -27.00 2.85
N ARG A 38 -1.17 -27.64 2.22
CA ARG A 38 0.18 -27.05 2.03
C ARG A 38 0.15 -25.87 1.08
N LEU A 39 -0.63 -25.96 0.00
CA LEU A 39 -0.80 -24.91 -0.98
C LEU A 39 -1.35 -23.65 -0.31
N ARG A 40 -2.46 -23.75 0.45
CA ARG A 40 -3.03 -22.63 1.21
C ARG A 40 -2.02 -21.99 2.16
N GLY A 41 -1.26 -22.80 2.90
CA GLY A 41 -0.19 -22.30 3.77
C GLY A 41 0.87 -21.51 2.99
N SER A 42 1.32 -22.04 1.85
CA SER A 42 2.31 -21.39 0.99
C SER A 42 1.78 -20.13 0.31
N GLU A 43 0.52 -20.14 -0.13
CA GLU A 43 -0.15 -18.99 -0.77
C GLU A 43 -0.37 -17.87 0.23
N THR A 44 -0.80 -18.21 1.45
CA THR A 44 -0.95 -17.23 2.53
C THR A 44 0.40 -16.60 2.88
N ALA A 45 1.47 -17.40 2.96
CA ALA A 45 2.82 -16.89 3.19
C ALA A 45 3.28 -15.93 2.07
N LYS A 46 3.01 -16.27 0.80
CA LYS A 46 3.29 -15.39 -0.35
C LYS A 46 2.49 -14.09 -0.28
N LEU A 47 1.21 -14.16 0.04
CA LEU A 47 0.34 -12.98 0.17
C LEU A 47 0.84 -12.06 1.30
N LEU A 48 1.16 -12.61 2.47
CA LEU A 48 1.71 -11.84 3.58
C LEU A 48 3.08 -11.24 3.24
N ALA A 49 3.92 -11.94 2.47
CA ALA A 49 5.18 -11.37 1.99
C ALA A 49 4.96 -10.20 1.02
N ALA A 50 3.99 -10.33 0.12
CA ALA A 50 3.61 -9.24 -0.79
C ALA A 50 3.04 -8.03 -0.04
N MET A 51 2.18 -8.26 0.97
CA MET A 51 1.65 -7.21 1.84
C MET A 51 2.76 -6.47 2.58
N ARG A 52 3.71 -7.19 3.19
CA ARG A 52 4.88 -6.56 3.84
C ARG A 52 5.71 -5.70 2.89
N LYS A 53 5.87 -6.15 1.64
CA LYS A 53 6.58 -5.37 0.61
C LYS A 53 5.83 -4.10 0.26
N LEU A 54 4.50 -4.15 0.19
CA LEU A 54 3.66 -2.97 -0.03
C LEU A 54 3.72 -2.01 1.16
N GLU A 55 3.60 -2.52 2.39
CA GLU A 55 3.75 -1.73 3.63
C GLU A 55 5.09 -0.98 3.66
N GLN A 56 6.19 -1.66 3.33
CA GLN A 56 7.51 -1.04 3.26
C GLN A 56 7.60 0.04 2.18
N ALA A 57 7.02 -0.20 1.00
CA ALA A 57 7.00 0.80 -0.08
C ALA A 57 6.19 2.04 0.31
N VAL A 58 5.07 1.85 1.01
CA VAL A 58 4.23 2.95 1.50
C VAL A 58 4.91 3.71 2.63
N ALA A 59 5.54 3.02 3.58
CA ALA A 59 6.31 3.67 4.64
C ALA A 59 7.43 4.54 4.06
N HIS A 60 8.19 4.00 3.10
CA HIS A 60 9.25 4.74 2.42
C HIS A 60 8.73 5.97 1.66
N SER A 61 7.54 5.87 1.04
CA SER A 61 6.95 7.02 0.33
C SER A 61 6.49 8.10 1.32
N GLN A 62 5.96 7.72 2.48
CA GLN A 62 5.59 8.66 3.54
C GLN A 62 6.82 9.37 4.12
N ASP A 63 7.90 8.63 4.38
CA ASP A 63 9.17 9.20 4.83
C ASP A 63 9.70 10.24 3.83
N PHE A 64 9.67 9.91 2.54
CA PHE A 64 10.07 10.85 1.49
C PHE A 64 9.19 12.11 1.43
N VAL A 65 7.87 11.96 1.55
CA VAL A 65 6.93 13.09 1.56
C VAL A 65 7.14 13.98 2.78
N THR A 66 7.32 13.39 3.96
CA THR A 66 7.55 14.13 5.20
C THR A 66 8.87 14.88 5.18
N GLU A 67 9.95 14.28 4.67
CA GLU A 67 11.23 14.96 4.47
C GLU A 67 11.08 16.15 3.52
N ARG A 68 10.40 15.93 2.38
CA ARG A 68 10.15 16.99 1.40
C ARG A 68 9.30 18.12 1.97
N LEU A 69 8.29 17.79 2.78
CA LEU A 69 7.45 18.76 3.47
C LEU A 69 8.26 19.57 4.48
N GLY A 70 9.08 18.92 5.31
CA GLY A 70 9.98 19.59 6.25
C GLY A 70 10.92 20.56 5.55
N ARG A 71 11.48 20.16 4.40
CA ARG A 71 12.30 21.05 3.57
C ARG A 71 11.52 22.24 3.03
N ALA A 72 10.30 22.03 2.54
CA ALA A 72 9.46 23.11 2.01
C ALA A 72 9.08 24.12 3.11
N LEU A 73 8.69 23.63 4.29
CA LEU A 73 8.37 24.48 5.44
C LEU A 73 9.59 25.28 5.91
N GLY A 74 10.78 24.67 5.93
CA GLY A 74 12.02 25.39 6.23
C GLY A 74 12.32 26.51 5.24
N ILE A 75 12.07 26.29 3.94
CA ILE A 75 12.21 27.35 2.93
C ILE A 75 11.22 28.48 3.21
N ILE A 76 9.96 28.19 3.50
CA ILE A 76 8.94 29.20 3.82
C ILE A 76 9.39 30.03 5.02
N GLU A 77 9.86 29.39 6.10
CA GLU A 77 10.36 30.10 7.29
C GLU A 77 11.53 31.05 6.95
N THR A 78 12.47 30.61 6.09
CA THR A 78 13.58 31.48 5.66
C THR A 78 13.11 32.68 4.85
N VAL A 79 12.07 32.51 4.02
CA VAL A 79 11.46 33.58 3.24
C VAL A 79 10.74 34.55 4.18
N ASP A 80 9.92 34.05 5.10
CA ASP A 80 9.19 34.86 6.07
C ASP A 80 10.14 35.70 6.92
N ARG A 81 11.23 35.11 7.42
CA ARG A 81 12.26 35.83 8.19
C ARG A 81 12.92 36.93 7.37
N ARG A 82 13.16 36.68 6.09
CA ARG A 82 13.75 37.67 5.17
C ARG A 82 12.77 38.81 4.89
N LEU A 83 11.48 38.52 4.77
CA LEU A 83 10.43 39.52 4.58
C LEU A 83 10.19 40.34 5.86
N ALA A 84 10.13 39.70 7.03
CA ALA A 84 9.91 40.36 8.31
C ALA A 84 11.08 41.28 8.73
N GLY A 85 12.31 40.96 8.32
CA GLY A 85 13.49 41.80 8.53
C GLY A 85 13.76 42.81 7.41
N ALA A 86 12.95 42.83 6.35
CA ALA A 86 13.13 43.78 5.26
C ALA A 86 12.59 45.15 5.69
N PRO A 87 13.39 46.23 5.61
CA PRO A 87 12.85 47.56 5.84
C PRO A 87 11.81 47.86 4.75
N GLU A 88 10.58 48.16 5.18
CA GLU A 88 9.51 48.65 4.31
C GLU A 88 10.04 49.84 3.49
N GLY A 89 10.33 49.62 2.20
CA GLY A 89 10.91 50.63 1.30
C GLY A 89 12.22 50.26 0.59
N SER A 90 12.92 49.18 0.98
CA SER A 90 14.16 48.78 0.28
C SER A 90 13.93 48.23 -1.13
N LEU A 91 12.79 47.56 -1.37
CA LEU A 91 12.41 47.12 -2.72
C LEU A 91 12.08 48.30 -3.63
N ALA A 92 11.37 49.30 -3.09
CA ALA A 92 11.10 50.55 -3.80
C ALA A 92 12.41 51.23 -4.22
N GLN A 93 13.36 51.49 -3.31
CA GLN A 93 14.61 52.16 -3.68
C GLN A 93 15.50 51.40 -4.68
N ARG A 94 15.49 50.07 -4.68
CA ARG A 94 16.33 49.28 -5.60
C ARG A 94 15.72 49.13 -6.98
N GLN A 95 14.40 48.94 -7.07
CA GLN A 95 13.69 48.82 -8.35
C GLN A 95 13.46 50.18 -9.02
N MET A 96 13.39 51.27 -8.25
CA MET A 96 13.30 52.63 -8.81
C MET A 96 14.43 52.96 -9.78
N LYS A 97 15.64 52.43 -9.60
CA LYS A 97 16.77 52.67 -10.51
C LYS A 97 16.53 52.16 -11.94
N PHE A 98 15.71 51.13 -12.09
CA PHE A 98 15.35 50.59 -13.40
C PHE A 98 14.10 51.27 -13.97
N PHE A 99 13.17 51.73 -13.12
CA PHE A 99 12.00 52.51 -13.55
C PHE A 99 12.35 53.93 -14.00
N THR A 100 13.31 54.61 -13.35
CA THR A 100 13.76 55.95 -13.76
C THR A 100 14.42 55.93 -15.15
N GLN A 101 15.11 54.85 -15.48
CA GLN A 101 15.75 54.68 -16.79
C GLN A 101 14.73 54.46 -17.90
N ASP A 102 13.59 53.83 -17.59
CA ASP A 102 12.49 53.67 -18.54
C ASP A 102 11.68 54.97 -18.72
N GLU A 103 11.54 55.83 -17.68
CA GLU A 103 10.91 57.16 -17.83
C GLU A 103 11.66 58.06 -18.83
N GLU A 104 12.98 57.99 -18.88
CA GLU A 104 13.80 58.73 -19.86
C GLU A 104 13.54 58.28 -21.32
N ILE A 105 13.03 57.07 -21.53
CA ILE A 105 12.61 56.56 -22.85
C ILE A 105 11.23 57.12 -23.23
N PHE A 106 10.40 57.46 -22.24
CA PHE A 106 9.05 58.03 -22.44
C PHE A 106 8.98 59.56 -22.37
N GLU A 107 10.07 60.27 -22.03
CA GLU A 107 10.21 61.72 -22.24
C GLU A 107 10.49 62.04 -23.71
N ALA A 108 9.57 61.64 -24.59
CA ALA A 108 9.52 62.12 -25.96
C ALA A 108 8.08 62.56 -26.29
N GLU A 109 7.95 63.88 -26.39
CA GLU A 109 6.81 64.67 -26.88
C GLU A 109 5.63 64.88 -25.92
N ALA A 110 5.65 66.05 -25.29
CA ALA A 110 4.50 66.71 -24.69
C ALA A 110 3.38 66.88 -25.74
N GLY A 111 2.49 65.87 -25.84
CA GLY A 111 1.37 65.91 -26.77
C GLY A 111 0.30 64.83 -26.61
N ALA A 112 0.53 63.77 -25.83
CA ALA A 112 -0.47 62.72 -25.65
C ALA A 112 -1.30 62.93 -24.37
N THR A 113 -2.40 63.67 -24.47
CA THR A 113 -3.44 63.67 -23.44
C THR A 113 -4.13 62.30 -23.43
N ALA A 114 -3.66 61.38 -22.60
CA ALA A 114 -4.32 60.10 -22.38
C ALA A 114 -5.60 60.33 -21.55
N ALA A 115 -6.75 60.29 -22.20
CA ALA A 115 -8.05 60.25 -21.54
C ALA A 115 -8.13 59.02 -20.60
N PRO A 116 -8.77 59.12 -19.42
CA PRO A 116 -8.83 58.00 -18.49
C PRO A 116 -9.66 56.85 -19.09
N VAL A 117 -8.97 55.78 -19.48
CA VAL A 117 -9.61 54.51 -19.83
C VAL A 117 -10.20 53.93 -18.55
N LYS A 118 -11.52 53.90 -18.45
CA LYS A 118 -12.25 53.19 -17.40
C LYS A 118 -11.98 51.68 -17.57
N VAL A 119 -11.05 51.15 -16.79
CA VAL A 119 -10.88 49.69 -16.64
C VAL A 119 -12.07 49.19 -15.81
N GLN A 120 -13.02 48.52 -16.46
CA GLN A 120 -14.07 47.80 -15.74
C GLN A 120 -13.47 46.50 -15.19
N LEU A 121 -13.25 46.48 -13.88
CA LEU A 121 -12.85 45.27 -13.15
C LEU A 121 -14.06 44.36 -13.03
N SER A 122 -14.17 43.37 -13.92
CA SER A 122 -15.15 42.29 -13.76
C SER A 122 -14.69 41.37 -12.64
N VAL A 123 -15.28 41.54 -11.45
CA VAL A 123 -15.17 40.60 -10.33
C VAL A 123 -15.75 39.25 -10.77
N LEU A 124 -14.91 38.22 -10.80
CA LEU A 124 -15.35 36.85 -10.96
C LEU A 124 -16.12 36.48 -9.68
N THR A 125 -17.44 36.42 -9.78
CA THR A 125 -18.32 35.99 -8.71
C THR A 125 -18.13 34.49 -8.47
N THR A 126 -17.71 34.14 -7.26
CA THR A 126 -17.77 32.76 -6.75
C THR A 126 -19.20 32.52 -6.25
N PRO A 127 -19.88 31.41 -6.60
CA PRO A 127 -21.18 31.12 -6.03
C PRO A 127 -21.07 30.84 -4.53
N GLU A 128 -21.86 31.60 -3.78
CA GLU A 128 -22.08 31.51 -2.34
C GLU A 128 -22.78 30.17 -1.99
N PRO A 129 -22.37 29.46 -0.93
CA PRO A 129 -23.13 28.33 -0.40
C PRO A 129 -24.27 28.82 0.51
N SER A 130 -25.52 28.54 0.12
CA SER A 130 -26.69 28.76 0.97
C SER A 130 -26.72 27.84 2.21
N PRO A 131 -27.30 28.30 3.32
CA PRO A 131 -27.33 27.62 4.61
C PRO A 131 -28.59 26.77 4.79
N SER A 132 -28.48 25.63 5.50
CA SER A 132 -29.61 25.06 6.24
C SER A 132 -29.05 24.29 7.44
N GLU A 133 -29.11 24.92 8.61
CA GLU A 133 -30.01 24.54 9.71
C GLU A 133 -29.52 23.32 10.52
N GLY A 134 -28.80 23.64 11.59
CA GLY A 134 -28.61 22.76 12.73
C GLY A 134 -28.80 23.59 14.00
N SER A 135 -29.89 23.33 14.72
CA SER A 135 -30.01 23.57 16.16
C SER A 135 -30.85 22.43 16.72
N GLU A 136 -30.20 21.43 17.30
CA GLU A 136 -30.19 21.19 18.75
C GLU A 136 -31.55 20.76 19.31
N THR A 137 -31.61 19.53 19.82
CA THR A 137 -31.91 19.31 21.24
C THR A 137 -31.31 17.98 21.72
N VAL A 138 -30.78 18.06 22.93
CA VAL A 138 -30.26 16.97 23.79
C VAL A 138 -31.42 16.09 24.26
N SER A 139 -31.19 14.77 24.36
CA SER A 139 -31.75 13.94 25.45
C SER A 139 -30.96 12.64 25.61
N GLU A 140 -30.43 12.52 26.81
CA GLU A 140 -29.81 11.39 27.47
C GLU A 140 -30.85 10.29 27.79
N SER A 141 -30.46 9.01 27.68
CA SER A 141 -30.71 7.92 28.66
C SER A 141 -30.80 6.55 27.98
N ASP A 142 -30.03 5.61 28.56
CA ASP A 142 -30.28 4.16 28.71
C ASP A 142 -30.72 3.34 27.48
N GLN A 143 -29.91 2.37 27.05
CA GLN A 143 -29.97 1.03 27.64
C GLN A 143 -28.93 0.10 27.00
N GLU A 144 -28.20 -0.53 27.90
CA GLU A 144 -27.14 -1.52 27.71
C GLU A 144 -27.70 -2.82 27.10
N ALA A 145 -27.13 -3.27 25.98
CA ALA A 145 -27.30 -4.63 25.47
C ALA A 145 -25.97 -5.10 24.84
N ALA A 146 -25.14 -5.72 25.67
CA ALA A 146 -23.88 -6.34 25.27
C ALA A 146 -24.12 -7.55 24.35
N PRO A 147 -23.39 -7.68 23.22
CA PRO A 147 -23.14 -8.99 22.66
C PRO A 147 -21.97 -9.65 23.40
N ASP A 148 -22.31 -10.75 24.03
CA ASP A 148 -21.49 -11.78 24.66
C ASP A 148 -20.19 -12.05 23.88
N VAL A 149 -19.07 -11.63 24.45
CA VAL A 149 -17.73 -12.04 24.01
C VAL A 149 -17.44 -13.35 24.73
N PRO A 150 -17.36 -14.51 24.05
CA PRO A 150 -16.96 -15.74 24.71
C PRO A 150 -15.51 -15.59 25.20
N GLN A 151 -15.34 -15.60 26.52
CA GLN A 151 -14.04 -15.60 27.17
C GLN A 151 -13.26 -16.88 26.82
N PRO A 152 -11.92 -16.80 26.68
CA PRO A 152 -11.11 -18.00 26.53
C PRO A 152 -11.05 -18.73 27.87
N VAL A 153 -11.75 -19.86 27.96
CA VAL A 153 -11.51 -20.86 29.00
C VAL A 153 -10.07 -21.35 28.88
N ALA A 154 -9.31 -21.08 29.93
CA ALA A 154 -7.98 -21.62 30.14
C ALA A 154 -8.08 -23.14 30.35
N GLU A 155 -7.77 -23.91 29.31
CA GLU A 155 -7.57 -25.35 29.42
C GLU A 155 -6.07 -25.64 29.28
N ALA A 156 -5.47 -26.00 30.41
CA ALA A 156 -4.08 -26.42 30.51
C ALA A 156 -3.93 -27.79 29.83
N ALA A 157 -3.56 -27.79 28.55
CA ALA A 157 -3.12 -28.98 27.85
C ALA A 157 -1.59 -29.08 27.94
N GLU A 158 -1.11 -30.12 28.62
CA GLU A 158 0.28 -30.56 28.60
C GLU A 158 0.75 -30.74 27.15
N ILE A 159 1.70 -29.89 26.74
CA ILE A 159 2.37 -30.01 25.44
C ILE A 159 3.44 -31.09 25.60
N GLU A 160 3.07 -32.34 25.35
CA GLU A 160 4.01 -33.45 25.20
C GLU A 160 4.98 -33.11 24.06
N ALA A 161 6.23 -32.84 24.43
CA ALA A 161 7.26 -32.37 23.53
C ALA A 161 7.68 -33.48 22.56
N LYS A 162 7.04 -33.53 21.38
CA LYS A 162 7.49 -34.39 20.27
C LYS A 162 8.97 -34.11 19.95
N PRO A 163 9.82 -35.15 19.84
CA PRO A 163 11.25 -34.97 19.66
C PRO A 163 11.55 -34.27 18.33
N LYS A 164 12.27 -33.15 18.39
CA LYS A 164 12.72 -32.40 17.21
C LYS A 164 13.70 -33.26 16.41
N ARG A 165 13.24 -33.81 15.29
CA ARG A 165 14.11 -34.53 14.34
C ARG A 165 15.03 -33.52 13.63
N ARG A 166 16.33 -33.60 13.91
CA ARG A 166 17.36 -32.80 13.23
C ARG A 166 17.64 -33.41 11.86
N ILE A 167 17.32 -32.70 10.79
CA ILE A 167 17.69 -33.11 9.43
C ILE A 167 19.15 -32.75 9.21
N VAL A 168 20.00 -33.77 9.00
CA VAL A 168 21.40 -33.60 8.60
C VAL A 168 21.46 -33.81 7.10
N ILE A 169 21.83 -32.77 6.35
CA ILE A 169 22.01 -32.86 4.90
C ILE A 169 23.45 -33.33 4.66
N ILE A 170 23.60 -34.58 4.25
CA ILE A 170 24.88 -35.16 3.84
C ILE A 170 24.96 -35.03 2.32
N ARG A 171 26.04 -34.41 1.81
CA ARG A 171 26.32 -34.37 0.37
C ARG A 171 26.96 -35.71 0.00
N HIS A 172 26.30 -36.46 -0.86
CA HIS A 172 26.84 -37.68 -1.47
C HIS A 172 27.45 -37.36 -2.84
N GLU A 173 28.52 -38.07 -3.18
CA GLU A 173 29.09 -38.01 -4.53
C GLU A 173 28.23 -38.84 -5.50
N PRO A 174 28.16 -38.46 -6.78
CA PRO A 174 27.37 -39.20 -7.77
C PRO A 174 27.89 -40.63 -7.93
N GLY A 175 27.18 -41.60 -7.37
CA GLY A 175 27.54 -43.02 -7.38
C GLY A 175 27.55 -43.68 -5.99
N ASP A 176 27.48 -42.90 -4.92
CA ASP A 176 27.40 -43.44 -3.56
C ASP A 176 26.06 -44.15 -3.31
N GLU A 177 26.13 -45.39 -2.82
CA GLU A 177 24.96 -46.14 -2.36
C GLU A 177 24.40 -45.48 -1.10
N ILE A 178 23.16 -44.98 -1.17
CA ILE A 178 22.47 -44.41 -0.03
C ILE A 178 21.89 -45.58 0.78
N PRO A 179 22.33 -45.82 2.03
CA PRO A 179 21.70 -46.83 2.88
C PRO A 179 20.34 -46.28 3.33
N VAL A 180 19.31 -46.55 2.54
CA VAL A 180 17.92 -46.35 2.95
C VAL A 180 17.57 -47.54 3.85
N PRO A 181 17.20 -47.32 5.13
CA PRO A 181 16.64 -48.40 5.95
C PRO A 181 15.31 -48.82 5.32
N LEU A 182 15.35 -49.87 4.51
CA LEU A 182 14.17 -50.58 4.08
C LEU A 182 13.78 -51.47 5.27
N GLU A 183 12.82 -51.00 6.07
CA GLU A 183 12.15 -51.82 7.08
C GLU A 183 11.45 -52.97 6.34
N HIS A 184 12.14 -54.11 6.19
CA HIS A 184 11.57 -55.36 5.73
C HIS A 184 11.32 -56.29 6.92
N GLU A 185 10.23 -57.05 6.80
CA GLU A 185 9.88 -58.26 7.56
C GLU A 185 9.27 -58.08 8.96
N ALA A 186 7.98 -57.75 8.99
CA ALA A 186 7.08 -58.48 9.88
C ALA A 186 6.52 -59.68 9.10
N VAL A 187 7.28 -60.78 9.12
CA VAL A 187 6.78 -62.12 8.79
C VAL A 187 5.75 -62.48 9.85
N ALA A 188 4.54 -62.79 9.40
CA ALA A 188 3.52 -63.43 10.19
C ALA A 188 3.96 -64.87 10.51
N GLU A 189 4.07 -65.22 11.78
CA GLU A 189 4.08 -66.62 12.25
C GLU A 189 2.80 -66.92 13.01
N ALA A 190 2.08 -67.91 12.45
CA ALA A 190 1.15 -68.90 13.01
C ALA A 190 0.28 -68.57 14.24
#